data_AF-A0AAW0UB71-F1
#
_entry.id   AF-A0AAW0UB71-F1
#
_cell.length_a   1.000
_cell.length_b   1.000
_cell.length_c   1.000
_cell.angle_alpha   90.00
_cell.angle_beta   90.00
_cell.angle_gamma   90.00
#
_symmetry.space_group_name_H-M   'P 1'
#
loop_
_entity.id
_entity.type
_entity.pdbx_description
1 polymer ?
#
loop_
_entity_poly.entity_id
_entity_poly.type
_entity_poly.pdbx_seq_one_letter_code
_entity_poly.pdbx_strand_id
1 'polypeptide(L)'
;MMQHNSKADRCSSFQLIISKYPVYGYQQPNGSWTGLIGELQRQEVDFAGTLFAVTPERLGILDFSEALYFDEYNTLYILPDVTADMVSFMKPYSLLIQRNRAQFIYCLYTSI
;
A
#
# COMPACT_ATOMS: atom_id res chain seq x y z
N MET A 1 -3.37 -29.36 -54.00
CA MET A 1 -4.02 -30.13 -52.91
C MET A 1 -2.93 -30.40 -51.89
N MET A 2 -2.93 -29.85 -50.68
CA MET A 2 -4.05 -29.70 -49.74
C MET A 2 -4.11 -28.30 -49.14
N GLN A 3 -5.33 -27.79 -49.00
CA GLN A 3 -5.67 -26.58 -48.26
C GLN A 3 -5.51 -26.90 -46.76
N HIS A 4 -4.63 -26.18 -46.06
CA HIS A 4 -4.63 -26.20 -44.60
C HIS A 4 -5.57 -25.09 -44.12
N ASN A 5 -6.72 -25.51 -43.60
CA ASN A 5 -7.90 -24.74 -43.22
C ASN A 5 -7.65 -23.65 -42.15
N SER A 6 -7.81 -22.38 -42.52
CA SER A 6 -8.77 -21.37 -42.00
C SER A 6 -9.19 -21.26 -40.52
N LYS A 7 -8.45 -21.77 -39.53
CA LYS A 7 -8.82 -21.63 -38.09
C LYS A 7 -7.82 -20.89 -37.19
N ALA A 8 -6.92 -20.08 -37.75
CA ALA A 8 -6.04 -19.22 -36.95
C ALA A 8 -6.62 -17.82 -36.65
N ASP A 9 -7.77 -17.46 -37.25
CA ASP A 9 -8.37 -16.12 -37.16
C ASP A 9 -9.58 -16.06 -36.21
N ARG A 10 -9.44 -16.50 -34.96
CA ARG A 10 -10.37 -16.07 -33.92
C ARG A 10 -9.67 -15.08 -33.00
N CYS A 11 -9.46 -13.89 -33.56
CA CYS A 11 -8.96 -12.70 -32.90
C CYS A 11 -9.84 -12.42 -31.67
N SER A 12 -9.34 -12.75 -30.48
CA SER A 12 -9.95 -12.29 -29.24
C SER A 12 -9.49 -10.85 -29.05
N SER A 13 -10.19 -9.92 -29.69
CA SER A 13 -9.93 -8.49 -29.53
C SER A 13 -10.35 -8.09 -28.12
N PHE A 14 -9.39 -7.70 -27.29
CA PHE A 14 -9.68 -7.13 -25.97
C PHE A 14 -9.46 -5.61 -26.00
N GLN A 15 -10.32 -4.89 -25.32
CA GLN A 15 -10.16 -3.46 -25.09
C GLN A 15 -9.73 -3.26 -23.65
N LEU A 16 -8.57 -2.64 -23.45
CA LEU A 16 -8.16 -2.20 -22.12
C LEU A 16 -8.93 -0.93 -21.78
N ILE A 17 -9.67 -0.99 -20.67
CA ILE A 17 -10.32 0.16 -20.09
C ILE A 17 -9.75 0.42 -18.71
N ILE A 18 -9.61 1.70 -18.36
CA ILE A 18 -9.23 2.11 -17.01
C ILE A 18 -10.53 2.27 -16.24
N SER A 19 -10.62 1.61 -15.09
CA SER A 19 -11.78 1.71 -14.20
C SER A 19 -12.08 3.17 -13.84
N LYS A 20 -13.36 3.47 -13.66
CA LYS A 20 -13.81 4.81 -13.31
C LYS A 20 -13.31 5.23 -11.92
N TYR A 21 -13.10 4.27 -11.02
CA TYR A 21 -12.67 4.50 -9.66
C TYR A 21 -11.38 3.73 -9.36
N PRO A 22 -10.30 4.37 -8.85
CA PRO A 22 -9.03 3.71 -8.57
C PRO A 22 -9.05 2.93 -7.25
N VAL A 23 -10.06 2.08 -7.05
CA VAL A 23 -10.24 1.26 -5.85
C VAL A 23 -10.67 -0.15 -6.24
N TYR A 24 -10.18 -1.16 -5.51
CA TYR A 24 -10.59 -2.55 -5.74
C TYR A 24 -12.09 -2.75 -5.48
N GLY A 25 -12.60 -2.19 -4.39
CA GLY A 25 -13.99 -2.31 -4.00
C GLY A 25 -14.20 -2.86 -2.60
N TYR A 26 -15.27 -2.40 -1.97
CA TYR A 26 -15.78 -2.89 -0.70
C TYR A 26 -17.28 -3.16 -0.79
N GLN A 27 -17.76 -4.11 0.02
CA GLN A 27 -19.17 -4.46 0.08
C GLN A 27 -19.95 -3.35 0.80
N GLN A 28 -21.05 -2.92 0.20
CA GLN A 28 -22.01 -2.03 0.81
C GLN A 28 -23.06 -2.82 1.61
N PRO A 29 -23.77 -2.19 2.56
CA PRO A 29 -24.82 -2.86 3.35
C PRO A 29 -25.96 -3.46 2.52
N ASN A 30 -26.18 -2.94 1.31
CA ASN A 30 -27.17 -3.46 0.36
C ASN A 30 -26.69 -4.70 -0.43
N GLY A 31 -25.47 -5.19 -0.18
CA GLY A 31 -24.86 -6.32 -0.87
C GLY A 31 -24.16 -5.98 -2.20
N SER A 32 -24.26 -4.74 -2.67
CA SER A 32 -23.53 -4.28 -3.87
C SER A 32 -22.08 -3.95 -3.55
N TRP A 33 -21.22 -3.98 -4.57
CA TRP A 33 -19.81 -3.65 -4.43
C TRP A 33 -19.46 -2.35 -5.14
N THR A 34 -18.49 -1.64 -4.57
CA THR A 34 -17.88 -0.45 -5.17
C THR A 34 -16.65 -0.83 -6.00
N GLY A 35 -16.09 0.14 -6.74
CA GLY A 35 -14.82 -0.04 -7.46
C GLY A 35 -14.85 -1.11 -8.56
N LEU A 36 -13.67 -1.67 -8.84
CA LEU A 36 -13.47 -2.73 -9.83
C LEU A 36 -14.37 -3.95 -9.60
N ILE A 37 -14.52 -4.41 -8.35
CA ILE A 37 -15.38 -5.54 -8.02
C ILE A 37 -16.84 -5.23 -8.34
N GLY A 38 -17.28 -3.98 -8.10
CA GLY A 38 -18.61 -3.53 -8.48
C GLY A 38 -18.83 -3.53 -9.99
N GLU A 39 -17.83 -3.09 -10.77
CA GLU A 39 -17.89 -3.08 -12.24
C GLU A 39 -17.99 -4.52 -12.80
N LEU A 40 -17.25 -5.47 -12.23
CA LEU A 40 -17.37 -6.90 -12.53
C LEU A 40 -18.74 -7.46 -12.13
N GLN A 41 -19.23 -7.15 -10.92
CA GLN A 41 -20.52 -7.61 -10.41
C GLN A 41 -21.68 -7.13 -11.30
N ARG A 42 -21.59 -5.91 -11.84
CA ARG A 42 -22.58 -5.32 -12.76
C ARG A 42 -22.37 -5.74 -14.22
N GLN A 43 -21.38 -6.57 -14.52
CA GLN A 43 -21.02 -7.00 -15.87
C GLN A 43 -20.71 -5.83 -16.82
N GLU A 44 -20.14 -4.75 -16.29
CA GLU A 44 -19.63 -3.61 -17.08
C GLU A 44 -18.27 -3.94 -17.72
N VAL A 45 -17.56 -4.93 -17.15
CA VAL A 45 -16.30 -5.48 -17.62
C VAL A 45 -16.33 -7.00 -17.55
N ASP A 46 -15.72 -7.67 -18.53
CA ASP A 46 -15.69 -9.14 -18.61
C ASP A 46 -14.62 -9.76 -17.70
N PHE A 47 -13.46 -9.11 -17.59
CA PHE A 47 -12.34 -9.56 -16.77
C PHE A 47 -11.53 -8.39 -16.23
N ALA A 48 -10.85 -8.60 -15.11
CA ALA A 48 -9.96 -7.61 -14.53
C ALA A 48 -8.56 -8.18 -14.38
N GLY A 49 -7.62 -7.65 -15.16
CA GLY A 49 -6.21 -8.07 -15.18
C GLY A 49 -5.35 -7.40 -14.09
N THR A 50 -5.87 -7.27 -12.88
CA THR A 50 -5.12 -6.71 -11.72
C THR A 50 -4.92 -7.78 -10.65
N LEU A 51 -4.01 -7.52 -9.71
CA LEU A 51 -3.75 -8.39 -8.57
C LEU A 51 -4.89 -8.28 -7.56
N PHE A 52 -5.77 -9.28 -7.54
CA PHE A 52 -6.80 -9.40 -6.52
C PHE A 52 -6.39 -10.39 -5.44
N ALA A 53 -6.52 -9.95 -4.18
CA ALA A 53 -6.56 -10.87 -3.05
C ALA A 53 -7.85 -11.70 -3.12
N VAL A 54 -7.69 -13.02 -3.16
CA VAL A 54 -8.78 -14.00 -3.07
C VAL A 54 -9.22 -14.07 -1.61
N THR A 55 -10.42 -13.56 -1.32
CA THR A 55 -11.01 -13.62 0.03
C THR A 55 -12.38 -14.30 -0.03
N PRO A 56 -12.86 -14.93 1.06
CA PRO A 56 -14.15 -15.61 1.09
C PRO A 56 -15.33 -14.72 0.69
N GLU A 57 -15.30 -13.45 1.07
CA GLU A 57 -16.35 -12.48 0.75
C GLU A 57 -16.43 -12.20 -0.76
N ARG A 58 -15.28 -12.26 -1.45
CA ARG A 58 -15.19 -12.02 -2.90
C ARG A 58 -15.47 -13.28 -3.71
N LEU A 59 -15.12 -14.45 -3.20
CA LEU A 59 -15.41 -15.75 -3.83
C LEU A 59 -16.92 -16.01 -3.98
N GLY A 60 -17.75 -15.42 -3.12
CA GLY A 60 -19.21 -15.55 -3.25
C GLY A 60 -19.82 -14.75 -4.40
N ILE A 61 -19.04 -13.93 -5.11
CA ILE A 61 -19.54 -12.90 -6.03
C ILE A 61 -18.76 -12.90 -7.34
N LEU A 62 -17.47 -13.21 -7.27
CA LEU A 62 -16.57 -13.31 -8.41
C LEU A 62 -15.97 -14.71 -8.49
N ASP A 63 -15.81 -15.19 -9.71
CA ASP A 63 -15.04 -16.39 -10.01
C ASP A 63 -13.58 -16.02 -10.26
N PHE A 64 -12.67 -16.59 -9.47
CA PHE A 64 -11.23 -16.41 -9.63
C PHE A 64 -10.61 -17.54 -10.44
N SER A 65 -9.58 -17.21 -11.22
CA SER A 65 -8.70 -18.23 -11.82
C SER A 65 -7.84 -18.91 -10.75
N GLU A 66 -6.99 -19.84 -11.18
CA GLU A 66 -5.89 -20.31 -10.33
C GLU A 66 -5.03 -19.13 -9.87
N ALA A 67 -4.57 -19.18 -8.62
CA ALA A 67 -3.77 -18.12 -8.02
C ALA A 67 -2.42 -18.00 -8.75
N LEU A 68 -2.19 -16.85 -9.37
CA LEU A 68 -0.94 -16.55 -10.08
C LEU A 68 0.22 -16.22 -9.12
N TYR A 69 -0.10 -15.78 -7.91
CA TYR A 69 0.87 -15.33 -6.90
C TYR A 69 0.31 -15.56 -5.50
N PHE A 70 1.18 -15.92 -4.56
CA PHE A 70 0.87 -16.00 -3.13
C PHE A 70 1.63 -14.90 -2.40
N ASP A 71 0.90 -14.06 -1.67
CA ASP A 71 1.48 -12.97 -0.90
C ASP A 71 1.28 -13.20 0.60
N GLU A 72 2.21 -12.70 1.41
CA GLU A 72 2.15 -12.79 2.87
C GLU A 72 2.06 -11.39 3.48
N TYR A 73 1.20 -11.23 4.48
CA TYR A 73 1.06 -9.96 5.19
C TYR A 73 2.26 -9.72 6.11
N ASN A 74 3.17 -8.88 5.67
CA ASN A 74 4.32 -8.45 6.45
C ASN A 74 4.18 -6.99 6.89
N THR A 75 4.51 -6.69 8.15
CA THR A 75 4.56 -5.31 8.65
C THR A 75 5.91 -4.70 8.33
N LEU A 76 5.92 -3.70 7.45
CA LEU A 76 7.12 -2.93 7.14
C LEU A 76 7.25 -1.76 8.12
N TYR A 77 8.44 -1.60 8.69
CA TYR A 77 8.80 -0.45 9.52
C TYR A 77 10.11 0.15 9.04
N ILE A 78 10.22 1.47 9.17
CA ILE A 78 11.49 2.16 8.91
C ILE A 78 12.43 1.79 10.05
N LEU A 79 13.58 1.23 9.72
CA LEU A 79 14.64 1.00 10.69
C LEU A 79 15.06 2.35 11.28
N PRO A 80 14.93 2.57 12.60
CA PRO A 80 15.39 3.81 13.20
C PRO A 80 16.91 3.88 13.08
N ASP A 81 17.42 5.04 12.66
CA ASP A 81 18.85 5.31 12.68
C ASP A 81 19.30 5.55 14.13
N VAL A 82 19.82 4.51 14.78
CA VAL A 82 20.34 4.59 16.14
C VAL A 82 21.75 5.16 16.09
N THR A 83 21.85 6.48 16.02
CA THR A 83 23.13 7.16 16.17
C THR A 83 23.42 7.42 17.64
N ALA A 84 24.67 7.18 18.05
CA ALA A 84 25.17 7.54 19.37
C ALA A 84 25.32 9.08 19.44
N ASP A 85 24.22 9.77 19.71
CA ASP A 85 24.22 11.22 19.91
C ASP A 85 24.57 11.55 21.37
N MET A 86 25.78 12.03 21.61
CA MET A 86 26.24 12.47 22.94
C MET A 86 25.34 13.60 23.50
N VAL A 87 24.66 14.37 22.65
CA VAL A 87 23.71 15.41 23.08
C VAL A 87 22.43 14.79 23.64
N SER A 88 22.12 13.53 23.33
CA SER A 88 20.98 12.81 23.92
C SER A 88 21.08 12.64 25.43
N PHE A 89 22.30 12.56 25.98
CA PHE A 89 22.50 12.58 27.44
C PHE A 89 22.02 13.88 28.08
N MET A 90 22.04 14.99 27.34
CA MET A 90 21.64 16.31 27.83
C MET A 90 20.16 16.61 27.63
N LYS A 91 19.46 15.87 26.75
CA LYS A 91 18.01 16.05 26.45
C LYS A 91 17.07 16.00 27.69
N PRO A 92 17.27 15.16 28.72
CA PRO A 92 16.37 15.14 29.88
C PRO A 92 16.57 16.33 30.84
N TYR A 93 17.64 17.12 30.69
CA TYR A 93 17.90 18.27 31.56
C TYR A 93 17.31 19.54 30.94
N SER A 94 16.62 20.34 31.76
CA SER A 94 16.06 21.61 31.28
C SER A 94 17.15 22.57 30.81
N LEU A 95 16.92 23.25 29.69
CA LEU A 95 17.85 24.25 29.13
C LEU A 95 18.19 25.35 30.14
N LEU A 96 17.29 25.63 31.08
CA LEU A 96 17.50 26.57 32.17
C LEU A 96 18.62 26.10 33.12
N ILE A 97 18.68 24.82 33.47
CA ILE A 97 19.75 24.30 34.34
C ILE A 97 21.10 24.32 33.61
N GLN A 98 21.11 23.98 32.31
CA GLN A 98 22.32 24.00 31.49
C GLN A 98 22.86 25.43 31.33
N ARG A 99 21.97 26.37 30.98
CA ARG A 99 22.30 27.79 30.81
C ARG A 99 22.75 28.42 32.14
N ASN A 100 22.04 28.13 33.24
CA ASN A 100 22.38 28.69 34.55
C ASN A 100 23.73 28.18 35.05
N ARG A 101 24.11 26.92 34.80
CA ARG A 101 25.45 26.40 35.14
C ARG A 101 26.56 27.05 34.31
N ALA A 102 26.36 27.20 33.01
CA ALA A 102 27.34 27.87 32.14
C ALA A 102 27.53 29.34 32.55
N GLN A 103 26.44 30.03 32.87
CA GLN A 103 26.46 31.44 33.25
C GLN A 103 27.09 31.65 34.64
N PHE A 104 26.88 30.73 35.58
CA PHE A 104 27.51 30.79 36.91
C PHE A 104 29.03 30.56 36.83
N ILE A 105 29.49 29.59 36.02
CA ILE A 105 30.93 29.35 35.81
C ILE A 105 31.57 30.55 35.11
N TYR A 106 30.92 31.13 34.11
CA TYR A 106 31.42 32.32 33.41
C TYR A 106 31.55 33.53 34.34
N CYS A 107 30.56 33.78 35.21
CA CYS A 107 30.62 34.85 36.20
C CYS A 107 31.77 34.68 37.21
N LEU A 108 32.05 33.45 37.65
CA LEU A 108 33.16 33.17 38.58
C LEU A 108 34.53 33.40 37.92
N TYR A 109 34.63 33.19 36.61
CA TYR A 109 35.87 33.36 35.86
C TYR A 109 36.17 34.82 35.47
N THR A 110 35.15 35.67 35.36
CA THR A 110 35.31 37.11 35.05
C THR A 110 35.31 38.02 36.29
N SER A 111 35.10 37.44 37.49
CA SER A 111 35.12 38.17 38.77
C SER A 111 36.41 37.92 39.58
N ILE A 112 37.40 37.26 38.96
CA ILE A 112 38.81 37.17 39.39
C ILE A 112 39.62 38.04 38.43
#